data_AF-A0A7L4RBF9-F1
#
_entry.id   AF-A0A7L4RBF9-F1
#
_cell.length_a   1.000
_cell.length_b   1.000
_cell.length_c   1.000
_cell.angle_alpha   90.00
_cell.angle_beta   90.00
_cell.angle_gamma   90.00
#
_symmetry.space_group_name_H-M   'P 1'
#
loop_
_entity.id
_entity.type
_entity.pdbx_description
1 polymer ?
#
loop_
_entity_poly.entity_id
_entity_poly.type
_entity_poly.pdbx_seq_one_letter_code
_entity_poly.pdbx_strand_id
1 'polypeptide(L)'
;MFGCVKNSEPAKNPSSVQAKQAEQTTQQSETPSKPITNPFLGPREDGPFFEPVCEMPEKEDNAPFSVPKTYPEALESLRSGGFEGAADALKERVSQKSRKMKIDKDRAVVIAGHILDIIPSMPNASELEKTMPKSVVELVVSVLERDVSWEEAEKIADFLLRFTGAMRFGNIAQFDSNHSHVIGREWSQIDYSGEGTTWQQKKREWSKQGVVNFKKAEYIEKYLQHAKEQGYFRRIYKPEGQWP
;
A
#
# COMPACT_ATOMS: atom_id res chain seq x y z
N MET A 1 31.03 -70.16 16.01
CA MET A 1 32.46 -69.81 16.23
C MET A 1 32.62 -68.33 15.97
N PHE A 2 33.37 -67.66 16.85
CA PHE A 2 33.56 -66.22 16.93
C PHE A 2 34.33 -65.65 15.73
N GLY A 3 34.03 -64.40 15.36
CA GLY A 3 34.80 -63.61 14.39
C GLY A 3 34.54 -62.12 14.57
N CYS A 4 35.29 -61.51 15.48
CA CYS A 4 35.34 -60.08 15.78
C CYS A 4 36.35 -59.41 14.84
N VAL A 5 36.02 -58.29 14.19
CA VAL A 5 37.01 -57.39 13.58
C VAL A 5 36.64 -55.93 13.84
N LYS A 6 37.63 -55.18 14.33
CA LYS A 6 37.63 -53.79 14.78
C LYS A 6 37.93 -52.80 13.64
N ASN A 7 37.39 -51.59 13.85
CA ASN A 7 37.96 -50.25 13.63
C ASN A 7 38.56 -49.86 12.26
N SER A 8 38.15 -48.68 11.77
CA SER A 8 39.03 -47.52 11.51
C SER A 8 38.21 -46.25 11.21
N GLU A 9 38.77 -45.11 11.64
CA GLU A 9 38.21 -43.75 11.77
C GLU A 9 37.88 -43.04 10.43
N PRO A 10 37.03 -41.99 10.43
CA PRO A 10 37.04 -40.98 9.38
C PRO A 10 37.79 -39.70 9.78
N ALA A 11 38.53 -39.20 8.78
CA ALA A 11 39.47 -38.09 8.82
C ALA A 11 38.84 -36.70 9.01
N LYS A 12 39.67 -35.81 9.55
CA LYS A 12 39.50 -34.36 9.67
C LYS A 12 39.46 -33.68 8.29
N ASN A 13 38.71 -32.59 8.18
CA ASN A 13 39.10 -31.47 7.31
C ASN A 13 38.58 -30.12 7.89
N PRO A 14 39.47 -29.15 8.18
CA PRO A 14 39.11 -27.77 8.51
C PRO A 14 39.24 -26.86 7.28
N SER A 15 38.37 -25.86 7.13
CA SER A 15 38.78 -24.65 6.40
C SER A 15 37.94 -23.43 6.73
N SER A 16 38.68 -22.43 7.18
CA SER A 16 38.36 -21.04 7.47
C SER A 16 38.16 -20.22 6.19
N VAL A 17 37.16 -19.35 6.16
CA VAL A 17 37.15 -18.19 5.26
C VAL A 17 36.98 -16.92 6.10
N GLN A 18 38.00 -16.08 5.99
CA GLN A 18 38.17 -14.78 6.63
C GLN A 18 37.26 -13.73 5.97
N ALA A 19 36.49 -13.00 6.76
CA ALA A 19 35.85 -11.76 6.34
C ALA A 19 36.81 -10.60 6.62
N LYS A 20 37.32 -9.96 5.56
CA LYS A 20 38.10 -8.72 5.64
C LYS A 20 37.19 -7.51 5.43
N GLN A 21 37.49 -6.49 6.22
CA GLN A 21 36.91 -5.16 6.29
C GLN A 21 37.05 -4.37 4.99
N ALA A 22 36.09 -3.49 4.73
CA ALA A 22 36.26 -2.30 3.90
C ALA A 22 35.49 -1.14 4.56
N GLU A 23 36.16 -0.46 5.50
CA GLU A 23 35.80 0.89 5.91
C GLU A 23 36.37 1.86 4.87
N GLN A 24 35.50 2.57 4.15
CA GLN A 24 35.90 3.74 3.38
C GLN A 24 35.16 4.97 3.88
N THR A 25 35.89 5.69 4.72
CA THR A 25 35.77 7.10 5.07
C THR A 25 35.53 7.96 3.83
N THR A 26 34.37 8.60 3.73
CA THR A 26 34.14 9.73 2.81
C THR A 26 33.98 11.00 3.62
N GLN A 27 34.94 11.89 3.46
CA GLN A 27 34.99 13.22 4.04
C GLN A 27 33.88 14.10 3.44
N GLN A 28 33.02 14.65 4.31
CA GLN A 28 32.09 15.73 3.96
C GLN A 28 32.86 17.05 3.91
N SER A 29 32.81 17.72 2.75
CA SER A 29 33.20 19.13 2.61
C SER A 29 31.94 19.98 2.70
N GLU A 30 31.81 20.70 3.81
CA GLU A 30 30.76 21.69 4.02
C GLU A 30 31.17 22.99 3.31
N THR A 31 30.34 23.48 2.39
CA THR A 31 30.36 24.87 1.93
C THR A 31 29.08 25.57 2.38
N PRO A 32 29.16 26.75 3.01
CA PRO A 32 28.00 27.45 3.54
C PRO A 32 27.23 28.12 2.40
N SER A 33 25.99 27.66 2.16
CA SER A 33 25.05 28.32 1.25
C SER A 33 24.42 29.53 1.94
N LYS A 34 24.57 30.69 1.30
CA LYS A 34 23.98 31.98 1.72
C LYS A 34 22.45 31.93 1.65
N PRO A 35 21.74 32.71 2.51
CA PRO A 35 20.29 32.78 2.49
C PRO A 35 19.80 33.52 1.23
N ILE A 36 18.90 32.88 0.48
CA ILE A 36 18.13 33.51 -0.59
C ILE A 36 16.91 34.15 0.06
N THR A 37 16.89 35.48 0.11
CA THR A 37 15.72 36.29 0.46
C THR A 37 14.86 36.50 -0.79
N ASN A 38 13.69 35.88 -0.83
CA ASN A 38 12.64 36.24 -1.78
C ASN A 38 11.84 37.43 -1.22
N PRO A 39 11.79 38.59 -1.89
CA PRO A 39 10.80 39.60 -1.59
C PRO A 39 9.52 39.32 -2.38
N PHE A 40 8.41 39.93 -1.94
CA PHE A 40 7.18 40.15 -2.70
C PHE A 40 6.08 39.07 -2.65
N LEU A 41 5.25 39.15 -1.61
CA LEU A 41 3.82 38.84 -1.71
C LEU A 41 3.05 40.04 -1.13
N GLY A 42 2.38 40.78 -2.01
CA GLY A 42 1.39 41.79 -1.62
C GLY A 42 0.08 41.15 -1.16
N PRO A 43 -0.80 41.92 -0.51
CA PRO A 43 -2.09 41.44 -0.03
C PRO A 43 -3.02 41.14 -1.22
N ARG A 44 -3.59 39.94 -1.25
CA ARG A 44 -4.75 39.62 -2.10
C ARG A 44 -6.01 39.93 -1.31
N GLU A 45 -6.85 40.78 -1.87
CA GLU A 45 -8.13 41.15 -1.31
C GLU A 45 -9.10 39.97 -1.32
N ASP A 46 -9.78 39.83 -0.17
CA ASP A 46 -10.81 38.85 0.11
C ASP A 46 -12.07 39.11 -0.72
N GLY A 47 -12.45 38.12 -1.53
CA GLY A 47 -13.79 38.00 -2.09
C GLY A 47 -14.46 36.75 -1.52
N PRO A 48 -15.74 36.79 -1.10
CA PRO A 48 -16.43 35.61 -0.60
C PRO A 48 -16.69 34.63 -1.73
N PHE A 49 -15.95 33.52 -1.72
CA PHE A 49 -16.21 32.35 -2.55
C PHE A 49 -17.36 31.56 -1.90
N PHE A 50 -18.57 31.70 -2.43
CA PHE A 50 -19.68 30.83 -2.06
C PHE A 50 -19.43 29.46 -2.69
N GLU A 51 -19.03 28.49 -1.88
CA GLU A 51 -19.05 27.08 -2.29
C GLU A 51 -20.51 26.61 -2.40
N PRO A 52 -20.89 25.90 -3.47
CA PRO A 52 -22.17 25.22 -3.52
C PRO A 52 -22.18 24.13 -2.45
N VAL A 53 -23.10 24.24 -1.50
CA VAL A 53 -23.38 23.19 -0.53
C VAL A 53 -23.91 21.99 -1.31
N CYS A 54 -23.07 20.97 -1.49
CA CYS A 54 -23.55 19.66 -1.93
C CYS A 54 -24.47 19.12 -0.84
N GLU A 55 -25.78 19.23 -1.07
CA GLU A 55 -26.79 18.53 -0.29
C GLU A 55 -26.51 17.04 -0.39
N MET A 56 -25.97 16.48 0.69
CA MET A 56 -25.83 15.05 0.87
C MET A 56 -27.25 14.46 0.95
N PRO A 57 -27.54 13.35 0.25
CA PRO A 57 -28.84 12.70 0.33
C PRO A 57 -29.16 12.32 1.79
N GLU A 58 -30.38 12.65 2.22
CA GLU A 58 -30.88 12.28 3.55
C GLU A 58 -30.82 10.76 3.72
N LYS A 59 -30.07 10.29 4.73
CA LYS A 59 -29.94 8.87 5.07
C LYS A 59 -31.33 8.34 5.46
N GLU A 60 -31.88 7.44 4.65
CA GLU A 60 -33.00 6.60 5.05
C GLU A 60 -32.64 5.83 6.33
N ASP A 61 -33.59 5.76 7.27
CA ASP A 61 -33.52 5.12 8.61
C ASP A 61 -33.22 3.60 8.53
N ASN A 62 -32.04 3.25 8.05
CA ASN A 62 -31.48 1.92 8.21
C ASN A 62 -31.01 1.79 9.66
N ALA A 63 -31.51 0.76 10.35
CA ALA A 63 -31.16 0.47 11.74
C ALA A 63 -29.64 0.65 11.96
N PRO A 64 -29.22 1.36 13.02
CA PRO A 64 -27.83 1.77 13.18
C PRO A 64 -26.93 0.53 13.18
N PHE A 65 -26.00 0.49 12.22
CA PHE A 65 -25.00 -0.55 12.17
C PHE A 65 -24.24 -0.56 13.51
N SER A 66 -24.29 -1.69 14.22
CA SER A 66 -23.61 -1.84 15.51
C SER A 66 -22.11 -1.76 15.28
N VAL A 67 -21.52 -0.59 15.52
CA VAL A 67 -20.06 -0.39 15.44
C VAL A 67 -19.37 -1.40 16.36
N PRO A 68 -18.46 -2.25 15.85
CA PRO A 68 -17.74 -3.21 16.67
C PRO A 68 -16.98 -2.51 17.80
N LYS A 69 -16.97 -3.08 19.02
CA LYS A 69 -16.29 -2.45 20.16
C LYS A 69 -14.89 -3.01 20.38
N THR A 70 -14.66 -4.25 19.94
CA THR A 70 -13.38 -4.93 20.12
C THR A 70 -12.83 -5.44 18.79
N TYR A 71 -11.52 -5.66 18.73
CA TYR A 71 -10.85 -6.17 17.53
C TYR A 71 -11.37 -7.56 17.08
N PRO A 72 -11.58 -8.56 17.97
CA PRO A 72 -12.22 -9.80 17.57
C PRO A 72 -13.63 -9.62 17.01
N GLU A 73 -14.47 -8.77 17.64
CA GLU A 73 -15.81 -8.45 17.14
C GLU A 73 -15.76 -7.78 15.77
N ALA A 74 -14.78 -6.90 15.52
CA ALA A 74 -14.61 -6.23 14.24
C ALA A 74 -14.33 -7.24 13.11
N LEU A 75 -13.45 -8.21 13.36
CA LEU A 75 -13.16 -9.26 12.38
C LEU A 75 -14.37 -10.16 12.13
N GLU A 76 -15.15 -10.49 13.17
CA GLU A 76 -16.35 -11.31 13.03
C GLU A 76 -17.47 -10.56 12.29
N SER A 77 -17.62 -9.27 12.57
CA SER A 77 -18.61 -8.40 11.91
C SER A 77 -18.30 -8.26 10.42
N LEU A 78 -17.01 -8.13 10.05
CA LEU A 78 -16.59 -8.12 8.65
C LEU A 78 -16.95 -9.42 7.93
N ARG A 79 -16.63 -10.57 8.53
CA ARG A 79 -16.98 -11.88 7.94
C ARG A 79 -18.48 -12.05 7.80
N SER A 80 -19.24 -11.70 8.82
CA SER A 80 -20.71 -11.74 8.81
C SER A 80 -21.31 -10.78 7.76
N GLY A 81 -20.63 -9.66 7.49
CA GLY A 81 -20.98 -8.70 6.45
C GLY A 81 -20.52 -9.09 5.04
N GLY A 82 -19.90 -10.26 4.85
CA GLY A 82 -19.41 -10.74 3.55
C GLY A 82 -18.04 -10.19 3.13
N PHE A 83 -17.30 -9.54 4.05
CA PHE A 83 -15.98 -8.94 3.80
C PHE A 83 -14.85 -9.81 4.37
N GLU A 84 -14.82 -11.09 4.00
CA GLU A 84 -13.83 -12.05 4.52
C GLU A 84 -12.39 -11.65 4.16
N GLY A 85 -12.17 -11.19 2.93
CA GLY A 85 -10.86 -10.78 2.46
C GLY A 85 -10.33 -9.59 3.25
N ALA A 86 -11.18 -8.58 3.50
CA ALA A 86 -10.81 -7.42 4.31
C ALA A 86 -10.51 -7.81 5.77
N ALA A 87 -11.27 -8.75 6.36
CA ALA A 87 -11.00 -9.25 7.70
C ALA A 87 -9.62 -9.91 7.80
N ASP A 88 -9.25 -10.71 6.80
CA ASP A 88 -7.95 -11.36 6.75
C ASP A 88 -6.81 -10.37 6.48
N ALA A 89 -7.04 -9.37 5.63
CA ALA A 89 -6.09 -8.28 5.40
C ALA A 89 -5.82 -7.47 6.69
N LEU A 90 -6.86 -7.10 7.45
CA LEU A 90 -6.69 -6.44 8.74
C LEU A 90 -5.95 -7.32 9.74
N LYS A 91 -6.27 -8.62 9.79
CA LYS A 91 -5.59 -9.58 10.64
C LYS A 91 -4.10 -9.66 10.34
N GLU A 92 -3.74 -9.71 9.07
CA GLU A 92 -2.36 -9.67 8.62
C GLU A 92 -1.67 -8.38 9.11
N ARG A 93 -2.26 -7.22 8.83
CA ARG A 93 -1.70 -5.90 9.18
C ARG A 93 -1.46 -5.72 10.68
N VAL A 94 -2.38 -6.20 11.52
CA VAL A 94 -2.23 -6.17 12.98
C VAL A 94 -1.11 -7.10 13.47
N SER A 95 -0.96 -8.27 12.83
CA SER A 95 0.06 -9.26 13.18
C SER A 95 1.47 -8.94 12.67
N GLN A 96 1.62 -7.97 11.77
CA GLN A 96 2.90 -7.63 11.16
C GLN A 96 3.96 -7.22 12.22
N LYS A 97 5.16 -7.79 12.09
CA LYS A 97 6.32 -7.45 12.92
C LYS A 97 7.00 -6.18 12.45
N SER A 98 7.10 -6.00 11.13
CA SER A 98 7.64 -4.79 10.52
C SER A 98 6.71 -3.61 10.76
N ARG A 99 7.28 -2.41 10.93
CA ARG A 99 6.49 -1.17 11.02
C ARG A 99 5.78 -0.84 9.70
N LYS A 100 6.34 -1.25 8.55
CA LYS A 100 5.78 -1.01 7.23
C LYS A 100 4.33 -1.52 7.18
N MET A 101 3.38 -0.58 7.04
CA MET A 101 1.93 -0.81 6.95
C MET A 101 1.27 -1.49 8.16
N LYS A 102 1.96 -1.54 9.31
CA LYS A 102 1.36 -2.09 10.51
C LYS A 102 0.22 -1.20 10.99
N ILE A 103 -0.88 -1.82 11.38
CA ILE A 103 -2.05 -1.17 12.00
C ILE A 103 -2.19 -1.74 13.40
N ASP A 104 -2.57 -0.94 14.39
CA ASP A 104 -2.90 -1.46 15.72
C ASP A 104 -4.34 -1.98 15.80
N LYS A 105 -4.69 -2.63 16.90
CA LYS A 105 -6.00 -3.27 17.07
C LYS A 105 -7.15 -2.26 17.09
N ASP A 106 -6.97 -1.13 17.76
CA ASP A 106 -8.01 -0.12 17.91
C ASP A 106 -8.27 0.55 16.56
N ARG A 107 -7.21 0.81 15.80
CA ARG A 107 -7.32 1.34 14.45
C ARG A 107 -7.97 0.35 13.48
N ALA A 108 -7.70 -0.94 13.61
CA ALA A 108 -8.38 -1.98 12.82
C ALA A 108 -9.90 -2.03 13.11
N VAL A 109 -10.34 -1.76 14.35
CA VAL A 109 -11.77 -1.64 14.68
C VAL A 109 -12.41 -0.48 13.92
N VAL A 110 -11.77 0.69 13.91
CA VAL A 110 -12.27 1.87 13.18
C VAL A 110 -12.38 1.58 11.68
N ILE A 111 -11.33 1.00 11.09
CA ILE A 111 -11.32 0.65 9.66
C ILE A 111 -12.43 -0.35 9.32
N ALA A 112 -12.61 -1.38 10.15
CA ALA A 112 -13.67 -2.36 9.95
C ALA A 112 -15.07 -1.72 9.98
N GLY A 113 -15.31 -0.78 10.91
CA GLY A 113 -16.57 -0.03 10.96
C GLY A 113 -16.85 0.75 9.67
N HIS A 114 -15.84 1.44 9.13
CA HIS A 114 -15.98 2.16 7.86
C HIS A 114 -16.18 1.23 6.66
N ILE A 115 -15.51 0.06 6.64
CA ILE A 115 -15.74 -0.94 5.60
C ILE A 115 -17.21 -1.38 5.61
N LEU A 116 -17.76 -1.66 6.78
CA LEU A 116 -19.14 -2.12 6.92
C LEU A 116 -20.20 -1.05 6.61
N ASP A 117 -19.96 0.22 6.97
CA ASP A 117 -20.91 1.31 6.74
C ASP A 117 -20.86 1.85 5.30
N ILE A 118 -19.67 2.00 4.72
CA ILE A 118 -19.48 2.80 3.50
C ILE A 118 -19.29 1.93 2.25
N ILE A 119 -18.48 0.87 2.33
CA ILE A 119 -18.12 0.07 1.14
C ILE A 119 -19.34 -0.57 0.43
N PRO A 120 -20.42 -1.00 1.11
CA PRO A 120 -21.63 -1.47 0.42
C PRO A 120 -22.24 -0.45 -0.55
N SER A 121 -22.07 0.85 -0.29
CA SER A 121 -22.57 1.94 -1.15
C SER A 121 -21.60 2.33 -2.29
N MET A 122 -20.40 1.74 -2.31
CA MET A 122 -19.33 2.01 -3.26
C MET A 122 -19.17 0.79 -4.19
N PRO A 123 -19.83 0.76 -5.37
CA PRO A 123 -19.94 -0.45 -6.17
C PRO A 123 -18.59 -1.00 -6.63
N ASN A 124 -17.63 -0.15 -7.00
CA ASN A 124 -16.31 -0.60 -7.42
C ASN A 124 -15.47 -1.02 -6.22
N ALA A 125 -15.49 -0.30 -5.11
CA ALA A 125 -14.78 -0.74 -3.91
C ALA A 125 -15.33 -2.07 -3.35
N SER A 126 -16.64 -2.27 -3.42
CA SER A 126 -17.30 -3.54 -3.03
C SER A 126 -16.88 -4.70 -3.92
N GLU A 127 -16.81 -4.50 -5.24
CA GLU A 127 -16.33 -5.53 -6.17
C GLU A 127 -14.81 -5.75 -6.05
N LEU A 128 -14.04 -4.69 -5.80
CA LEU A 128 -12.60 -4.77 -5.56
C LEU A 128 -12.28 -5.61 -4.32
N GLU A 129 -13.12 -5.59 -3.28
CA GLU A 129 -12.86 -6.37 -2.06
C GLU A 129 -12.72 -7.88 -2.35
N LYS A 130 -13.51 -8.39 -3.29
CA LYS A 130 -13.51 -9.80 -3.68
C LYS A 130 -12.22 -10.22 -4.40
N THR A 131 -11.49 -9.26 -4.97
CA THR A 131 -10.33 -9.53 -5.84
C THR A 131 -9.01 -9.02 -5.26
N MET A 132 -9.04 -7.88 -4.58
CA MET A 132 -7.90 -7.16 -4.00
C MET A 132 -8.25 -6.58 -2.61
N PRO A 133 -8.55 -7.43 -1.62
CA PRO A 133 -9.01 -6.98 -0.31
C PRO A 133 -7.99 -6.11 0.45
N LYS A 134 -6.68 -6.30 0.25
CA LYS A 134 -5.67 -5.44 0.90
C LYS A 134 -5.72 -4.03 0.35
N SER A 135 -6.02 -3.87 -0.94
CA SER A 135 -6.20 -2.57 -1.58
C SER A 135 -7.45 -1.87 -1.05
N VAL A 136 -8.56 -2.58 -0.80
CA VAL A 136 -9.75 -1.99 -0.15
C VAL A 136 -9.43 -1.47 1.26
N VAL A 137 -8.71 -2.26 2.07
CA VAL A 137 -8.26 -1.79 3.39
C VAL A 137 -7.40 -0.53 3.27
N GLU A 138 -6.45 -0.48 2.33
CA GLU A 138 -5.61 0.72 2.12
C GLU A 138 -6.39 1.90 1.55
N LEU A 139 -7.44 1.71 0.75
CA LEU A 139 -8.33 2.78 0.29
C LEU A 139 -9.03 3.44 1.49
N VAL A 140 -9.62 2.65 2.39
CA VAL A 140 -10.25 3.18 3.61
C VAL A 140 -9.24 3.92 4.47
N VAL A 141 -8.05 3.34 4.71
CA VAL A 141 -6.98 4.03 5.46
C VAL A 141 -6.58 5.34 4.77
N SER A 142 -6.53 5.37 3.45
CA SER A 142 -6.16 6.56 2.69
C SER A 142 -7.18 7.68 2.84
N VAL A 143 -8.46 7.35 2.89
CA VAL A 143 -9.51 8.34 3.15
C VAL A 143 -9.41 8.86 4.59
N LEU A 144 -9.22 7.98 5.56
CA LEU A 144 -9.22 8.35 6.97
C LEU A 144 -7.95 9.09 7.43
N GLU A 145 -6.83 8.97 6.72
CA GLU A 145 -5.52 9.45 7.21
C GLU A 145 -4.71 10.27 6.21
N ARG A 146 -5.06 10.23 4.91
CA ARG A 146 -4.17 10.70 3.85
C ARG A 146 -4.83 11.68 2.91
N ASP A 147 -5.93 12.31 3.32
CA ASP A 147 -6.75 13.27 2.55
C ASP A 147 -7.03 12.78 1.11
N VAL A 148 -7.44 11.51 0.98
CA VAL A 148 -8.08 11.00 -0.23
C VAL A 148 -9.59 11.11 -0.01
N SER A 149 -10.34 11.65 -0.96
CA SER A 149 -11.80 11.69 -0.81
C SER A 149 -12.41 10.33 -1.12
N TRP A 150 -13.63 10.05 -0.65
CA TRP A 150 -14.33 8.80 -0.96
C TRP A 150 -14.58 8.66 -2.47
N GLU A 151 -14.88 9.75 -3.17
CA GLU A 151 -15.06 9.75 -4.62
C GLU A 151 -13.76 9.38 -5.35
N GLU A 152 -12.62 9.87 -4.87
CA GLU A 152 -11.34 9.53 -5.46
C GLU A 152 -10.94 8.08 -5.14
N ALA A 153 -11.24 7.60 -3.93
CA ALA A 153 -11.05 6.19 -3.57
C ALA A 153 -11.88 5.26 -4.47
N GLU A 154 -13.12 5.63 -4.80
CA GLU A 154 -13.97 4.87 -5.72
C GLU A 154 -13.42 4.84 -7.16
N LYS A 155 -12.88 5.97 -7.66
CA LYS A 155 -12.20 6.01 -8.96
C LYS A 155 -10.95 5.14 -8.99
N ILE A 156 -10.19 5.12 -7.88
CA ILE A 156 -9.04 4.24 -7.75
C ILE A 156 -9.50 2.78 -7.81
N ALA A 157 -10.60 2.44 -7.14
CA ALA A 157 -11.16 1.09 -7.17
C ALA A 157 -11.60 0.67 -8.58
N ASP A 158 -12.33 1.53 -9.30
CA ASP A 158 -12.70 1.30 -10.71
C ASP A 158 -11.47 1.03 -11.57
N PHE A 159 -10.45 1.89 -11.46
CA PHE A 159 -9.23 1.71 -12.24
C PHE A 159 -8.55 0.37 -11.93
N LEU A 160 -8.40 0.00 -10.66
CA LEU A 160 -7.78 -1.26 -10.26
C LEU A 160 -8.56 -2.48 -10.78
N LEU A 161 -9.90 -2.44 -10.71
CA LEU A 161 -10.74 -3.49 -11.27
C LEU A 161 -10.56 -3.63 -12.78
N ARG A 162 -10.64 -2.53 -13.54
CA ARG A 162 -10.41 -2.56 -14.98
C ARG A 162 -9.02 -3.09 -15.30
N PHE A 163 -7.99 -2.57 -14.63
CA PHE A 163 -6.61 -2.96 -14.85
C PHE A 163 -6.37 -4.44 -14.60
N THR A 164 -6.83 -4.95 -13.47
CA THR A 164 -6.62 -6.36 -13.10
C THR A 164 -7.47 -7.30 -13.95
N GLY A 165 -8.70 -6.90 -14.31
CA GLY A 165 -9.56 -7.62 -15.24
C GLY A 165 -8.95 -7.75 -16.64
N ALA A 166 -8.35 -6.68 -17.16
CA ALA A 166 -7.69 -6.68 -18.46
C ALA A 166 -6.36 -7.45 -18.45
N MET A 167 -5.55 -7.31 -17.39
CA MET A 167 -4.25 -7.98 -17.31
C MET A 167 -4.35 -9.47 -16.99
N ARG A 168 -5.47 -9.92 -16.38
CA ARG A 168 -5.73 -11.32 -16.03
C ARG A 168 -4.53 -11.97 -15.33
N PHE A 169 -4.16 -11.45 -14.17
CA PHE A 169 -2.97 -11.90 -13.44
C PHE A 169 -3.10 -13.36 -13.00
N GLY A 170 -2.11 -14.18 -13.32
CA GLY A 170 -1.97 -15.53 -12.76
C GLY A 170 -1.66 -15.52 -11.25
N ASN A 171 -1.28 -14.36 -10.67
CA ASN A 171 -1.07 -14.19 -9.24
C ASN A 171 -1.58 -12.84 -8.72
N ILE A 172 -2.91 -12.67 -8.69
CA ILE A 172 -3.58 -11.45 -8.22
C ILE A 172 -3.28 -11.13 -6.74
N ALA A 173 -3.20 -12.15 -5.87
CA ALA A 173 -2.94 -11.93 -4.45
C ALA A 173 -1.54 -11.31 -4.20
N GLN A 174 -0.53 -11.73 -4.96
CA GLN A 174 0.79 -11.11 -4.88
C GLN A 174 0.78 -9.68 -5.45
N PHE A 175 0.01 -9.43 -6.51
CA PHE A 175 -0.17 -8.08 -7.05
C PHE A 175 -0.81 -7.15 -6.01
N ASP A 176 -1.92 -7.56 -5.39
CA ASP A 176 -2.58 -6.81 -4.32
C ASP A 176 -1.64 -6.55 -3.13
N SER A 177 -0.90 -7.56 -2.69
CA SER A 177 0.06 -7.40 -1.60
C SER A 177 1.20 -6.43 -1.94
N ASN A 178 1.69 -6.45 -3.18
CA ASN A 178 2.82 -5.63 -3.60
C ASN A 178 2.42 -4.20 -3.99
N HIS A 179 1.16 -3.94 -4.32
CA HIS A 179 0.74 -2.61 -4.82
C HIS A 179 -0.21 -1.87 -3.89
N SER A 180 -0.89 -2.55 -2.95
CA SER A 180 -1.67 -1.89 -1.90
C SER A 180 -0.82 -0.88 -1.09
N HIS A 181 0.47 -1.15 -0.90
CA HIS A 181 1.34 -0.31 -0.06
C HIS A 181 1.62 1.10 -0.59
N VAL A 182 1.36 1.38 -1.87
CA VAL A 182 1.53 2.73 -2.41
C VAL A 182 0.21 3.50 -2.45
N ILE A 183 -0.94 2.81 -2.44
CA ILE A 183 -2.27 3.42 -2.59
C ILE A 183 -2.49 4.54 -1.56
N GLY A 184 -2.90 5.70 -2.06
CA GLY A 184 -3.26 6.87 -1.28
C GLY A 184 -2.12 7.55 -0.53
N ARG A 185 -0.85 7.26 -0.88
CA ARG A 185 0.32 7.79 -0.18
C ARG A 185 1.03 8.91 -0.92
N GLU A 186 1.67 9.76 -0.14
CA GLU A 186 2.78 10.59 -0.60
C GLU A 186 4.07 9.77 -0.74
N TRP A 187 4.98 10.19 -1.62
CA TRP A 187 6.28 9.52 -1.79
C TRP A 187 7.04 9.37 -0.47
N SER A 188 7.03 10.42 0.36
CA SER A 188 7.71 10.43 1.65
C SER A 188 7.15 9.44 2.67
N GLN A 189 5.95 8.90 2.44
CA GLN A 189 5.29 7.92 3.30
C GLN A 189 5.57 6.46 2.87
N ILE A 190 6.30 6.26 1.78
CA ILE A 190 6.60 4.93 1.24
C ILE A 190 8.03 4.53 1.62
N ASP A 191 8.14 3.41 2.30
CA ASP A 191 9.43 2.83 2.69
C ASP A 191 10.00 1.95 1.57
N TYR A 192 11.03 2.48 0.91
CA TYR A 192 11.82 1.84 -0.14
C TYR A 192 13.16 1.27 0.36
N SER A 193 13.46 1.34 1.67
CA SER A 193 14.74 0.88 2.20
C SER A 193 15.01 -0.60 1.91
N GLY A 194 13.97 -1.43 1.93
CA GLY A 194 14.05 -2.85 1.55
C GLY A 194 14.35 -3.10 0.06
N GLU A 195 14.25 -2.09 -0.80
CA GLU A 195 14.59 -2.14 -2.23
C GLU A 195 15.99 -1.54 -2.51
N GLY A 196 16.76 -1.18 -1.48
CA GLY A 196 18.09 -0.59 -1.65
C GLY A 196 18.07 0.82 -2.26
N THR A 197 16.97 1.55 -2.11
CA THR A 197 16.76 2.88 -2.71
C THR A 197 15.98 3.80 -1.77
N THR A 198 15.88 5.08 -2.10
CA THR A 198 15.14 6.06 -1.32
C THR A 198 13.89 6.53 -2.05
N TRP A 199 12.90 7.03 -1.30
CA TRP A 199 11.71 7.60 -1.92
C TRP A 199 12.04 8.81 -2.81
N GLN A 200 13.11 9.58 -2.53
CA GLN A 200 13.52 10.69 -3.40
C GLN A 200 14.03 10.20 -4.76
N GLN A 201 14.78 9.08 -4.76
CA GLN A 201 15.25 8.46 -5.99
C GLN A 201 14.08 7.93 -6.81
N LYS A 202 13.16 7.19 -6.17
CA LYS A 202 11.94 6.69 -6.81
C LYS A 202 11.05 7.83 -7.33
N LYS A 203 10.82 8.87 -6.53
CA LYS A 203 10.09 10.06 -6.98
C LYS A 203 10.70 10.65 -8.24
N ARG A 204 12.02 10.78 -8.33
CA ARG A 204 12.72 11.33 -9.51
C ARG A 204 12.58 10.45 -10.75
N GLU A 205 12.57 9.13 -10.57
CA GLU A 205 12.37 8.16 -11.64
C GLU A 205 10.94 8.28 -12.19
N TRP A 206 9.95 8.22 -11.30
CA TRP A 206 8.54 8.13 -11.63
C TRP A 206 7.88 9.48 -11.93
N SER A 207 8.42 10.60 -11.47
CA SER A 207 7.90 11.93 -11.81
C SER A 207 8.06 12.25 -13.30
N LYS A 208 9.09 11.70 -13.96
CA LYS A 208 9.27 11.80 -15.42
C LYS A 208 8.15 11.12 -16.20
N GLN A 209 7.51 10.15 -15.56
CA GLN A 209 6.35 9.42 -16.06
C GLN A 209 5.02 10.05 -15.59
N GLY A 210 5.08 11.23 -14.96
CA GLY A 210 3.91 11.96 -14.49
C GLY A 210 3.27 11.43 -13.20
N VAL A 211 3.97 10.59 -12.43
CA VAL A 211 3.51 10.11 -11.11
C VAL A 211 3.93 11.10 -10.03
N VAL A 212 2.98 11.94 -9.58
CA VAL A 212 3.26 13.00 -8.60
C VAL A 212 3.19 12.48 -7.17
N ASN A 213 2.15 11.71 -6.85
CA ASN A 213 1.95 10.93 -5.63
C ASN A 213 1.02 9.76 -5.97
N PHE A 214 0.45 9.08 -4.97
CA PHE A 214 -0.46 7.95 -5.19
C PHE A 214 -1.87 8.21 -4.63
N LYS A 215 -2.23 9.49 -4.43
CA LYS A 215 -3.52 9.91 -3.85
C LYS A 215 -4.65 10.01 -4.87
N LYS A 216 -4.33 9.94 -6.17
CA LYS A 216 -5.30 10.05 -7.26
C LYS A 216 -5.24 8.87 -8.21
N ALA A 217 -6.39 8.52 -8.77
CA ALA A 217 -6.53 7.47 -9.78
C ALA A 217 -5.60 7.72 -10.97
N GLU A 218 -5.51 8.96 -11.46
CA GLU A 218 -4.65 9.33 -12.60
C GLU A 218 -3.16 9.01 -12.37
N TYR A 219 -2.68 9.09 -11.13
CA TYR A 219 -1.27 8.84 -10.83
C TYR A 219 -1.00 7.35 -10.58
N ILE A 220 -1.95 6.66 -9.97
CA ILE A 220 -1.90 5.19 -9.84
C ILE A 220 -1.95 4.56 -11.24
N GLU A 221 -2.76 5.11 -12.14
CA GLU A 221 -2.81 4.67 -13.54
C GLU A 221 -1.47 4.79 -14.23
N LYS A 222 -0.86 5.98 -14.22
CA LYS A 222 0.48 6.18 -14.78
C LYS A 222 1.50 5.23 -14.17
N TYR A 223 1.46 5.08 -12.83
CA TYR A 223 2.35 4.15 -12.14
C TYR A 223 2.21 2.71 -12.66
N LEU A 224 0.99 2.17 -12.72
CA LEU A 224 0.76 0.79 -13.14
C LEU A 224 0.99 0.58 -14.64
N GLN A 225 0.71 1.58 -15.48
CA GLN A 225 0.98 1.54 -16.91
C GLN A 225 2.47 1.39 -17.22
N HIS A 226 3.35 2.08 -16.48
CA HIS A 226 4.80 1.88 -16.65
C HIS A 226 5.32 0.66 -15.88
N ALA A 227 4.74 0.34 -14.71
CA ALA A 227 5.13 -0.85 -13.95
C ALA A 227 4.95 -2.14 -14.77
N LYS A 228 3.86 -2.24 -15.57
CA LYS A 228 3.60 -3.42 -16.42
C LYS A 228 4.66 -3.69 -17.50
N GLU A 229 5.43 -2.67 -17.87
CA GLU A 229 6.49 -2.78 -18.88
C GLU A 229 7.79 -3.37 -18.29
N GLN A 230 7.93 -3.35 -16.95
CA GLN A 230 9.13 -3.84 -16.29
C GLN A 230 9.21 -5.37 -16.32
N GLY A 231 10.39 -5.92 -16.63
CA GLY A 231 10.58 -7.37 -16.70
C GLY A 231 10.25 -8.11 -15.39
N TYR A 232 10.46 -7.47 -14.24
CA TYR A 232 10.06 -8.00 -12.92
C TYR A 232 8.55 -8.21 -12.83
N PHE A 233 7.75 -7.28 -13.33
CA PHE A 233 6.29 -7.31 -13.26
C PHE A 233 5.73 -8.55 -13.95
N ARG A 234 6.18 -8.82 -15.19
CA ARG A 234 5.75 -10.00 -15.95
C ARG A 234 6.12 -11.31 -15.25
N ARG A 235 7.31 -11.37 -14.65
CA ARG A 235 7.81 -12.56 -13.96
C ARG A 235 7.02 -12.89 -12.70
N ILE A 236 6.64 -11.89 -11.91
CA ILE A 236 5.97 -12.10 -10.62
C ILE A 236 4.46 -12.28 -10.78
N TYR A 237 3.81 -11.40 -11.54
CA TYR A 237 2.35 -11.37 -11.60
C TYR A 237 1.76 -12.20 -12.74
N LYS A 238 2.61 -12.66 -13.68
CA LYS A 238 2.22 -13.53 -14.80
C LYS A 238 0.95 -13.04 -15.51
N PRO A 239 0.94 -11.81 -16.07
CA PRO A 239 -0.22 -11.33 -16.81
C PRO A 239 -0.46 -12.19 -18.06
N GLU A 240 -1.71 -12.61 -18.26
CA GLU A 240 -2.15 -13.36 -19.45
C GLU A 240 -2.89 -12.48 -20.46
N GLY A 241 -3.39 -11.34 -20.00
CA GLY A 241 -4.08 -10.35 -20.82
C GLY A 241 -3.22 -9.14 -21.14
N GLN A 242 -3.86 -8.10 -21.67
CA GLN A 242 -3.21 -6.87 -22.10
C GLN A 242 -4.06 -5.66 -21.70
N TRP A 243 -3.40 -4.67 -21.11
CA TRP A 243 -4.00 -3.36 -20.89
C TRP A 243 -3.93 -2.55 -22.20
N PRO A 244 -5.06 -2.02 -22.69
CA PRO A 244 -5.13 -1.26 -23.93
C PRO A 244 -4.24 0.01 -23.91
#